data_AF-A0A542ZI15-F1
#
_entry.id   AF-A0A542ZI15-F1
#
_cell.length_a   1.000
_cell.length_b   1.000
_cell.length_c   1.000
_cell.angle_alpha   90.00
_cell.angle_beta   90.00
_cell.angle_gamma   90.00
#
_symmetry.space_group_name_H-M   'P 1'
#
loop_
_entity.id
_entity.type
_entity.pdbx_description
1 polymer ?
#
loop_
_entity_poly.entity_id
_entity_poly.type
_entity_poly.pdbx_seq_one_letter_code
_entity_poly.pdbx_strand_id
1 'polypeptide(L)'
;MDALDVPHPVITVGSDLTSRATAALRWAAEEARRSGAQLRLVTVWHAGVASHEVMPPAAERAAMMADALADAGLEQDQASVVMLEGRAGPTLVEAARGSSLLVVGSAGHVGALGAMSGSVSRYCVRHAPCPVAVVGPSAAPGPVERVLVSGTLDPEGSTFRWAVRQAQRDRADVHLIDSWYLEPIVPSYPELDVRVREEARERHAKMRQRLEQISAGTVRVTESLASGHARDVLQARTRSRDLLVLPYAALHHISFVHGRCPVVVLPPEVPATAPVGPATVTEPASSVVPLV
;
A
#
# COMPACT_ATOMS: atom_id res chain seq x y z
N MET A 1 1.30 18.41 -8.75
CA MET A 1 1.18 18.23 -7.29
C MET A 1 1.72 16.85 -6.97
N ASP A 2 2.73 16.77 -6.10
CA ASP A 2 3.22 15.49 -5.60
C ASP A 2 2.09 14.85 -4.78
N ALA A 3 1.79 13.56 -4.96
CA ALA A 3 0.75 12.86 -4.19
C ALA A 3 1.01 12.90 -2.67
N LEU A 4 2.25 13.27 -2.32
CA LEU A 4 2.73 13.45 -0.95
C LEU A 4 2.29 14.79 -0.30
N ASP A 5 1.79 15.77 -1.05
CA ASP A 5 1.58 17.15 -0.57
C ASP A 5 0.14 17.64 -0.77
N VAL A 6 -0.83 16.79 -0.40
CA VAL A 6 -2.26 17.12 -0.47
C VAL A 6 -2.72 17.88 0.78
N PRO A 7 -3.24 19.12 0.64
CA PRO A 7 -3.83 19.85 1.75
C PRO A 7 -5.16 19.19 2.12
N HIS A 8 -5.24 18.62 3.33
CA HIS A 8 -6.31 17.72 3.81
C HIS A 8 -6.24 16.32 3.18
N PRO A 9 -5.26 15.50 3.60
CA PRO A 9 -5.10 14.15 3.06
C PRO A 9 -6.36 13.31 3.34
N VAL A 10 -6.76 12.53 2.34
CA VAL A 10 -7.81 11.51 2.46
C VAL A 10 -7.17 10.15 2.32
N ILE A 11 -7.44 9.26 3.26
CA ILE A 11 -7.12 7.84 3.17
C ILE A 11 -8.38 7.10 2.76
N THR A 12 -8.36 6.52 1.56
CA THR A 12 -9.46 5.71 1.05
C THR A 12 -9.20 4.25 1.39
N VAL A 13 -10.15 3.55 1.98
CA VAL A 13 -10.08 2.11 2.26
C VAL A 13 -11.18 1.36 1.53
N GLY A 14 -10.79 0.36 0.74
CA GLY A 14 -11.72 -0.54 0.07
C GLY A 14 -12.14 -1.69 0.99
N SER A 15 -13.44 -1.90 1.15
CA SER A 15 -14.00 -2.99 1.96
C SER A 15 -15.13 -3.72 1.23
N ASP A 16 -15.13 -5.04 1.31
CA ASP A 16 -16.25 -5.90 0.92
C ASP A 16 -17.26 -6.11 2.06
N LEU A 17 -17.13 -5.34 3.16
CA LEU A 17 -17.93 -5.42 4.39
C LEU A 17 -17.87 -6.78 5.09
N THR A 18 -16.89 -7.63 4.74
CA THR A 18 -16.67 -8.89 5.45
C THR A 18 -15.73 -8.69 6.65
N SER A 19 -15.82 -9.58 7.64
CA SER A 19 -14.90 -9.59 8.79
C SER A 19 -13.42 -9.71 8.42
N ARG A 20 -13.11 -10.19 7.21
CA ARG A 20 -11.72 -10.25 6.69
C ARG A 20 -11.20 -8.87 6.28
N ALA A 21 -12.08 -7.95 5.89
CA ALA A 21 -11.71 -6.59 5.53
C ALA A 21 -11.48 -5.70 6.78
N THR A 22 -11.92 -6.13 7.97
CA THR A 22 -11.78 -5.39 9.22
C THR A 22 -10.34 -5.02 9.56
N ALA A 23 -9.36 -5.88 9.26
CA ALA A 23 -7.94 -5.58 9.51
C ALA A 23 -7.45 -4.38 8.68
N ALA A 24 -7.83 -4.31 7.40
CA ALA A 24 -7.48 -3.20 6.52
C ALA A 24 -8.16 -1.90 6.98
N LEU A 25 -9.43 -1.97 7.39
CA LEU A 25 -10.18 -0.84 7.92
C LEU A 25 -9.57 -0.30 9.22
N ARG A 26 -9.27 -1.19 10.18
CA ARG A 26 -8.59 -0.83 11.44
C ARG A 26 -7.24 -0.16 11.19
N TRP A 27 -6.45 -0.73 10.28
CA TRP A 27 -5.15 -0.16 9.94
C TRP A 27 -5.29 1.21 9.27
N ALA A 28 -6.20 1.34 8.30
CA ALA A 28 -6.47 2.60 7.61
C ALA A 28 -6.95 3.70 8.57
N ALA A 29 -7.81 3.36 9.52
CA ALA A 29 -8.32 4.32 10.50
C ALA A 29 -7.23 4.83 11.44
N GLU A 30 -6.38 3.93 11.92
CA GLU A 30 -5.23 4.33 12.74
C GLU A 30 -4.24 5.17 11.93
N GLU A 31 -3.99 4.80 10.67
CA GLU A 31 -3.15 5.57 9.75
C GLU A 31 -3.74 6.97 9.50
N ALA A 32 -5.06 7.09 9.35
CA ALA A 32 -5.75 8.35 9.15
C ALA A 32 -5.64 9.24 10.40
N ARG A 33 -5.94 8.69 11.58
CA ARG A 33 -5.82 9.37 12.88
C ARG A 33 -4.43 9.95 13.09
N ARG A 34 -3.39 9.22 12.70
CA ARG A 34 -1.98 9.61 12.92
C ARG A 34 -1.48 10.62 11.91
N SER A 35 -1.96 10.56 10.65
CA SER A 35 -1.65 11.56 9.62
C SER A 35 -2.51 12.82 9.72
N GLY A 36 -3.54 12.82 10.56
CA GLY A 36 -4.56 13.87 10.55
C GLY A 36 -5.41 13.84 9.26
N ALA A 37 -5.42 12.72 8.55
CA ALA A 37 -6.20 12.53 7.33
C ALA A 37 -7.65 12.16 7.65
N GLN A 38 -8.55 12.46 6.71
CA GLN A 38 -9.90 11.94 6.75
C GLN A 38 -9.92 10.48 6.26
N LEU A 39 -10.71 9.63 6.92
CA LEU A 39 -10.93 8.26 6.48
C LEU A 39 -12.15 8.19 5.56
N ARG A 40 -11.99 7.54 4.40
CA ARG A 40 -13.10 7.24 3.48
C ARG A 40 -13.23 5.74 3.29
N LEU A 41 -14.33 5.16 3.77
CA LEU A 41 -14.68 3.77 3.52
C LEU A 41 -15.42 3.67 2.19
N VAL A 42 -14.88 2.88 1.25
CA VAL A 42 -15.51 2.62 -0.05
C VAL A 42 -15.84 1.15 -0.18
N THR A 43 -17.12 0.85 -0.42
CA THR A 43 -17.58 -0.47 -0.82
C THR A 43 -18.03 -0.44 -2.26
N VAL A 44 -17.61 -1.43 -3.05
CA VAL A 44 -18.03 -1.55 -4.44
C VAL A 44 -18.91 -2.79 -4.58
N TRP A 45 -20.14 -2.56 -4.98
CA TRP A 45 -21.09 -3.60 -5.32
C TRP A 45 -21.13 -3.83 -6.83
N HIS A 46 -21.38 -5.06 -7.26
CA HIS A 46 -21.53 -5.39 -8.68
C HIS A 46 -22.90 -6.01 -8.94
N ALA A 47 -23.83 -5.26 -9.54
CA ALA A 47 -25.04 -5.85 -10.11
C ALA A 47 -24.68 -6.53 -11.44
N GLY A 48 -24.37 -7.82 -11.42
CA GLY A 48 -24.12 -8.59 -12.64
C GLY A 48 -25.41 -8.91 -13.39
N VAL A 49 -25.36 -8.89 -14.73
CA VAL A 49 -26.46 -9.35 -15.60
C VAL A 49 -26.87 -10.83 -15.37
N ALA A 50 -26.04 -11.62 -14.67
CA ALA A 50 -26.30 -13.01 -14.29
C ALA A 50 -26.48 -13.22 -12.77
N SER A 51 -26.28 -12.18 -11.95
CA SER A 51 -26.53 -12.23 -10.51
C SER A 51 -27.87 -11.55 -10.25
N HIS A 52 -28.89 -12.32 -9.84
CA HIS A 52 -30.16 -11.80 -9.32
C HIS A 52 -29.99 -11.10 -7.95
N GLU A 53 -28.82 -10.52 -7.70
CA GLU A 53 -28.53 -9.81 -6.47
C GLU A 53 -29.08 -8.39 -6.60
N VAL A 54 -30.25 -8.19 -6.02
CA VAL A 54 -30.85 -6.87 -5.84
C VAL A 54 -29.99 -6.12 -4.83
N MET A 55 -29.60 -4.88 -5.17
CA MET A 55 -28.94 -3.98 -4.22
C MET A 55 -29.76 -3.94 -2.92
N PRO A 56 -29.17 -4.21 -1.74
CA PRO A 56 -29.93 -4.19 -0.49
C PRO A 56 -30.58 -2.82 -0.28
N PRO A 57 -31.75 -2.69 0.37
CA PRO A 57 -32.37 -1.40 0.66
C PRO A 57 -31.43 -0.46 1.42
N ALA A 58 -31.61 0.86 1.27
CA ALA A 58 -30.71 1.86 1.86
C ALA A 58 -30.46 1.67 3.36
N ALA A 59 -31.49 1.32 4.12
CA ALA A 59 -31.39 1.06 5.56
C ALA A 59 -30.51 -0.16 5.88
N GLU A 60 -30.62 -1.24 5.10
CA GLU A 60 -29.79 -2.44 5.28
C GLU A 60 -28.33 -2.14 4.97
N ARG A 61 -28.06 -1.37 3.91
CA ARG A 61 -26.71 -0.98 3.54
C ARG A 61 -26.06 -0.09 4.61
N ALA A 62 -26.83 0.86 5.15
CA ALA A 62 -26.38 1.69 6.26
C ALA A 62 -26.06 0.84 7.50
N ALA A 63 -26.88 -0.17 7.81
CA ALA A 63 -26.61 -1.10 8.90
C ALA A 63 -25.32 -1.91 8.66
N MET A 64 -25.14 -2.50 7.47
CA MET A 64 -23.92 -3.25 7.12
C MET A 64 -22.64 -2.39 7.23
N MET A 65 -22.72 -1.13 6.80
CA MET A 65 -21.62 -0.18 6.94
C MET A 65 -21.35 0.16 8.39
N ALA A 66 -22.41 0.36 9.17
CA ALA A 66 -22.30 0.66 10.59
C ALA A 66 -21.68 -0.51 11.36
N ASP A 67 -22.10 -1.74 11.06
CA ASP A 67 -21.55 -2.97 11.61
C ASP A 67 -20.07 -3.12 11.24
N ALA A 68 -19.68 -2.86 9.99
CA ALA A 68 -18.28 -2.92 9.59
C ALA A 68 -17.38 -1.90 10.32
N LEU A 69 -17.90 -0.70 10.56
CA LEU A 69 -17.22 0.32 11.37
C LEU A 69 -17.13 -0.11 12.84
N ALA A 70 -18.23 -0.59 13.42
CA ALA A 70 -18.29 -1.09 14.79
C ALA A 70 -17.35 -2.28 15.01
N ASP A 71 -17.30 -3.24 14.07
CA ASP A 71 -16.36 -4.36 14.06
C ASP A 71 -14.90 -3.86 14.00
N ALA A 72 -14.65 -2.75 13.32
CA ALA A 72 -13.35 -2.09 13.32
C ALA A 72 -13.08 -1.25 14.58
N GLY A 73 -14.06 -1.10 15.48
CA GLY A 73 -13.96 -0.25 16.67
C GLY A 73 -14.01 1.24 16.33
N LEU A 74 -14.77 1.62 15.30
CA LEU A 74 -14.90 2.98 14.79
C LEU A 74 -16.34 3.48 14.94
N GLU A 75 -16.47 4.75 15.34
CA GLU A 75 -17.72 5.49 15.33
C GLU A 75 -18.05 6.00 13.92
N GLN A 76 -19.34 6.26 13.65
CA GLN A 76 -19.83 6.65 12.32
C GLN A 76 -19.22 7.96 11.79
N ASP A 77 -18.89 8.90 12.67
CA ASP A 77 -18.32 10.20 12.31
C ASP A 77 -16.81 10.14 12.01
N GLN A 78 -16.16 9.01 12.30
CA GLN A 78 -14.74 8.81 12.04
C GLN A 78 -14.44 8.44 10.58
N ALA A 79 -15.45 8.12 9.77
CA ALA A 79 -15.29 7.76 8.37
C ALA A 79 -16.42 8.30 7.49
N SER A 80 -16.08 8.91 6.35
CA SER A 80 -17.08 9.09 5.29
C SER A 80 -17.30 7.74 4.60
N VAL A 81 -18.54 7.24 4.58
CA VAL A 81 -18.87 5.96 3.94
C VAL A 81 -19.50 6.18 2.57
N VAL A 82 -18.99 5.48 1.57
CA VAL A 82 -19.46 5.55 0.19
C VAL A 82 -19.64 4.15 -0.35
N MET A 83 -20.77 3.89 -1.02
CA MET A 83 -20.96 2.67 -1.77
C MET A 83 -21.22 2.97 -3.23
N LEU A 84 -20.44 2.32 -4.08
CA LEU A 84 -20.40 2.53 -5.51
C LEU A 84 -20.79 1.26 -6.24
N GLU A 85 -21.35 1.41 -7.43
CA GLU A 85 -21.63 0.29 -8.32
C GLU A 85 -20.51 0.14 -9.36
N GLY A 86 -20.06 -1.09 -9.60
CA GLY A 86 -19.15 -1.39 -10.69
C GLY A 86 -18.20 -2.55 -10.42
N ARG A 87 -17.08 -2.57 -11.14
CA ARG A 87 -16.00 -3.53 -10.90
C ARG A 87 -15.10 -3.00 -9.79
N ALA A 88 -14.92 -3.78 -8.73
CA ALA A 88 -14.22 -3.35 -7.52
C ALA A 88 -12.85 -2.68 -7.76
N GLY A 89 -11.95 -3.30 -8.53
CA GLY A 89 -10.63 -2.74 -8.84
C GLY A 89 -10.68 -1.34 -9.50
N PRO A 90 -11.26 -1.21 -10.72
CA PRO A 90 -11.38 0.07 -11.41
C PRO A 90 -12.11 1.14 -10.59
N THR A 91 -13.21 0.76 -9.92
CA THR A 91 -14.04 1.70 -9.16
C THR A 91 -13.31 2.22 -7.92
N LEU A 92 -12.57 1.35 -7.22
CA LEU A 92 -11.72 1.77 -6.09
C LEU A 92 -10.57 2.67 -6.53
N VAL A 93 -9.92 2.37 -7.67
CA VAL A 93 -8.85 3.21 -8.23
C VAL A 93 -9.38 4.61 -8.54
N GLU A 94 -10.56 4.70 -9.13
CA GLU A 94 -11.19 5.99 -9.43
C GLU A 94 -11.59 6.74 -8.16
N ALA A 95 -12.21 6.05 -7.19
CA ALA A 95 -12.57 6.63 -5.90
C ALA A 95 -11.35 7.11 -5.08
N ALA A 96 -10.18 6.51 -5.31
CA ALA A 96 -8.92 6.87 -4.67
C ALA A 96 -8.20 8.05 -5.33
N ARG A 97 -8.72 8.63 -6.42
CA ARG A 97 -8.16 9.87 -6.99
C ARG A 97 -8.15 10.98 -5.94
N GLY A 98 -7.01 11.66 -5.80
CA GLY A 98 -6.80 12.69 -4.79
C GLY A 98 -6.63 12.17 -3.36
N SER A 99 -6.68 10.84 -3.14
CA SER A 99 -6.30 10.26 -1.85
C SER A 99 -4.79 10.27 -1.67
N SER A 100 -4.31 10.49 -0.45
CA SER A 100 -2.90 10.35 -0.08
C SER A 100 -2.47 8.89 0.03
N LEU A 101 -3.43 7.98 0.26
CA LEU A 101 -3.22 6.54 0.39
C LEU A 101 -4.51 5.79 0.05
N LEU A 102 -4.39 4.72 -0.74
CA LEU A 102 -5.43 3.71 -0.93
C LEU A 102 -5.08 2.47 -0.11
N VAL A 103 -5.97 2.04 0.77
CA VAL A 103 -5.81 0.84 1.60
C VAL A 103 -6.74 -0.27 1.10
N VAL A 104 -6.19 -1.46 0.90
CA VAL A 104 -6.94 -2.65 0.49
C VAL A 104 -6.50 -3.87 1.29
N GLY A 105 -7.42 -4.80 1.54
CA GLY A 105 -7.09 -6.09 2.16
C GLY A 105 -6.27 -6.99 1.22
N SER A 106 -5.50 -7.92 1.81
CA SER A 106 -4.67 -8.87 1.04
C SER A 106 -5.44 -10.10 0.52
N ALA A 107 -6.65 -10.38 1.00
CA ALA A 107 -7.41 -11.58 0.62
C ALA A 107 -8.94 -11.37 0.59
N GLY A 108 -9.53 -11.62 -0.59
CA GLY A 108 -10.79 -12.34 -0.72
C GLY A 108 -10.44 -13.77 -1.13
N HIS A 109 -10.88 -14.77 -0.36
CA HIS A 109 -10.51 -16.19 -0.42
C HIS A 109 -9.08 -16.53 0.02
N VAL A 110 -8.99 -17.03 1.25
CA VAL A 110 -7.75 -17.52 1.86
C VAL A 110 -7.49 -18.93 1.32
N GLY A 111 -6.53 -19.08 0.40
CA GLY A 111 -5.80 -20.34 0.27
C GLY A 111 -4.67 -20.34 1.29
N ALA A 112 -4.30 -21.51 1.84
CA ALA A 112 -3.34 -21.69 2.93
C ALA A 112 -1.88 -21.24 2.63
N LEU A 113 -1.63 -20.50 1.55
CA LEU A 113 -0.33 -20.03 1.10
C LEU A 113 -0.43 -18.52 0.84
N GLY A 114 0.06 -17.73 1.81
CA GLY A 114 -0.16 -16.29 1.94
C GLY A 114 0.47 -15.43 0.84
N ALA A 115 -0.15 -15.39 -0.33
CA ALA A 115 0.10 -14.40 -1.37
C ALA A 115 -1.04 -13.37 -1.44
N MET A 116 -0.77 -12.17 -1.99
CA MET A 116 -1.81 -11.28 -2.49
C MET A 116 -2.56 -11.95 -3.64
N SER A 117 -3.54 -12.79 -3.31
CA SER A 117 -4.38 -13.51 -4.27
C SER A 117 -5.57 -12.67 -4.74
N GLY A 118 -5.78 -11.50 -4.13
CA GLY A 118 -6.87 -10.59 -4.48
C GLY A 118 -6.69 -9.95 -5.86
N SER A 119 -7.61 -10.24 -6.79
CA SER A 119 -7.69 -9.57 -8.09
C SER A 119 -7.83 -8.04 -7.95
N VAL A 120 -8.53 -7.58 -6.90
CA VAL A 120 -8.73 -6.18 -6.56
C VAL A 120 -7.44 -5.51 -6.11
N SER A 121 -6.74 -6.08 -5.12
CA SER A 121 -5.51 -5.47 -4.60
C SER A 121 -4.41 -5.40 -5.67
N ARG A 122 -4.27 -6.44 -6.50
CA ARG A 122 -3.36 -6.42 -7.65
C ARG A 122 -3.75 -5.36 -8.69
N TYR A 123 -5.04 -5.17 -8.95
CA TYR A 123 -5.50 -4.12 -9.85
C TYR A 123 -5.17 -2.74 -9.27
N CYS A 124 -5.51 -2.49 -7.99
CA CYS A 124 -5.24 -1.22 -7.33
C CYS A 124 -3.76 -0.87 -7.33
N VAL A 125 -2.88 -1.81 -6.93
CA VAL A 125 -1.42 -1.60 -6.93
C VAL A 125 -0.89 -1.23 -8.32
N ARG A 126 -1.51 -1.75 -9.39
CA ARG A 126 -1.08 -1.48 -10.77
C ARG A 126 -1.59 -0.17 -11.34
N HIS A 127 -2.75 0.29 -10.88
CA HIS A 127 -3.50 1.34 -11.58
C HIS A 127 -3.79 2.57 -10.71
N ALA A 128 -3.62 2.50 -9.39
CA ALA A 128 -3.87 3.62 -8.52
C ALA A 128 -2.87 4.77 -8.78
N PRO A 129 -3.34 6.03 -8.82
CA PRO A 129 -2.48 7.20 -8.98
C PRO A 129 -1.79 7.62 -7.67
N CYS A 130 -2.10 6.95 -6.57
CA CYS A 130 -1.63 7.23 -5.22
C CYS A 130 -0.96 5.97 -4.62
N PRO A 131 -0.18 6.13 -3.52
CA PRO A 131 0.35 5.00 -2.77
C PRO A 131 -0.73 3.97 -2.42
N VAL A 132 -0.42 2.68 -2.49
CA VAL A 132 -1.37 1.60 -2.15
C VAL A 132 -0.82 0.77 -1.00
N ALA A 133 -1.52 0.79 0.14
CA ALA A 133 -1.28 -0.11 1.26
C ALA A 133 -2.09 -1.40 1.10
N VAL A 134 -1.40 -2.54 1.11
CA VAL A 134 -1.99 -3.87 1.14
C VAL A 134 -1.83 -4.44 2.54
N VAL A 135 -2.95 -4.69 3.20
CA VAL A 135 -2.99 -5.06 4.62
C VAL A 135 -3.49 -6.49 4.76
N GLY A 136 -2.66 -7.32 5.40
CA GLY A 136 -3.03 -8.71 5.72
C GLY A 136 -3.87 -8.82 6.99
N PRO A 137 -4.54 -9.97 7.21
CA PRO A 137 -5.40 -10.19 8.39
C PRO A 137 -4.62 -10.14 9.71
N SER A 138 -3.33 -10.46 9.68
CA SER A 138 -2.44 -10.46 10.86
C SER A 138 -1.75 -9.11 11.10
N ALA A 139 -1.99 -8.10 10.26
CA ALA A 139 -1.38 -6.81 10.42
C ALA A 139 -1.94 -6.10 11.66
N ALA A 140 -1.05 -5.67 12.55
CA ALA A 140 -1.44 -4.91 13.72
C ALA A 140 -1.69 -3.44 13.35
N PRO A 141 -2.80 -2.81 13.81
CA PRO A 141 -2.91 -1.37 13.79
C PRO A 141 -1.92 -0.76 14.80
N GLY A 142 -1.43 0.44 14.50
CA GLY A 142 -0.63 1.23 15.44
C GLY A 142 0.66 1.78 14.84
N PRO A 143 1.53 2.38 15.67
CA PRO A 143 2.82 2.85 15.22
C PRO A 143 3.68 1.69 14.75
N VAL A 144 4.30 1.90 13.60
CA VAL A 144 5.29 0.99 13.07
C VAL A 144 6.59 1.21 13.86
N GLU A 145 7.29 0.13 14.18
CA GLU A 145 8.59 0.23 14.87
C GLU A 145 9.72 0.47 13.86
N ARG A 146 9.52 0.02 12.62
CA ARG A 146 10.50 0.09 11.56
C ARG A 146 9.84 0.18 10.20
N VAL A 147 10.33 1.10 9.38
CA VAL A 147 9.96 1.19 7.95
C VAL A 147 11.04 0.49 7.14
N LEU A 148 10.70 -0.65 6.54
CA LEU A 148 11.57 -1.41 5.64
C LEU A 148 11.40 -0.89 4.23
N VAL A 149 12.48 -0.53 3.54
CA VAL A 149 12.42 -0.14 2.12
C VAL A 149 13.23 -1.12 1.30
N SER A 150 12.65 -1.63 0.20
CA SER A 150 13.32 -2.59 -0.68
C SER A 150 13.16 -2.22 -2.15
N GLY A 151 14.20 -2.47 -2.94
CA GLY A 151 14.27 -2.17 -4.37
C GLY A 151 15.51 -1.34 -4.73
N THR A 152 15.58 -0.79 -5.95
CA THR A 152 16.62 0.19 -6.28
C THR A 152 16.33 1.45 -5.47
N LEU A 153 17.03 1.55 -4.34
CA LEU A 153 16.87 2.57 -3.32
C LEU A 153 17.36 3.92 -3.88
N ASP A 154 16.60 4.62 -4.71
CA ASP A 154 16.98 6.02 -4.96
C ASP A 154 16.64 6.83 -3.71
N PRO A 155 17.64 7.36 -2.97
CA PRO A 155 17.37 8.08 -1.73
C PRO A 155 16.67 9.43 -1.97
N GLU A 156 16.58 9.90 -3.21
CA GLU A 156 15.81 11.08 -3.60
C GLU A 156 14.42 10.72 -4.17
N GLY A 157 14.21 9.43 -4.43
CA GLY A 157 12.97 8.92 -4.99
C GLY A 157 11.78 9.06 -4.04
N SER A 158 10.60 9.20 -4.63
CA SER A 158 9.27 9.22 -3.97
C SER A 158 9.08 8.10 -2.95
N THR A 159 9.60 6.90 -3.22
CA THR A 159 9.54 5.75 -2.30
C THR A 159 10.29 6.04 -0.99
N PHE A 160 11.52 6.53 -1.09
CA PHE A 160 12.31 6.87 0.10
C PHE A 160 11.73 8.09 0.83
N ARG A 161 11.33 9.13 0.10
CA ARG A 161 10.68 10.32 0.69
C ARG A 161 9.39 9.95 1.44
N TRP A 162 8.55 9.08 0.88
CA TRP A 162 7.35 8.57 1.55
C TRP A 162 7.73 7.79 2.81
N ALA A 163 8.71 6.88 2.73
CA ALA A 163 9.18 6.09 3.85
C ALA A 163 9.74 6.94 5.01
N VAL A 164 10.53 7.98 4.71
CA VAL A 164 11.06 8.91 5.72
C VAL A 164 9.94 9.71 6.38
N ARG A 165 8.96 10.23 5.62
CA ARG A 165 7.80 10.94 6.20
C ARG A 165 7.01 10.04 7.14
N GLN A 166 6.77 8.80 6.73
CA GLN A 166 6.12 7.81 7.57
C GLN A 166 6.93 7.56 8.85
N ALA A 167 8.23 7.34 8.73
CA ALA A 167 9.12 7.10 9.87
C ALA A 167 9.19 8.29 10.84
N GLN A 168 9.22 9.52 10.33
CA GLN A 168 9.18 10.74 11.15
C GLN A 168 7.91 10.82 11.98
N ARG A 169 6.76 10.60 11.35
CA ARG A 169 5.45 10.61 11.99
C ARG A 169 5.33 9.50 13.03
N ASP A 170 5.93 8.36 12.73
CA ASP A 170 5.83 7.15 13.53
C ASP A 170 6.90 7.04 14.61
N ARG A 171 7.89 7.94 14.60
CA ARG A 171 9.13 7.87 15.39
C ARG A 171 9.83 6.51 15.22
N ALA A 172 9.81 6.02 13.99
CA ALA A 172 10.39 4.74 13.59
C ALA A 172 11.76 4.95 12.93
N ASP A 173 12.54 3.87 12.89
CA ASP A 173 13.77 3.82 12.11
C ASP A 173 13.46 3.39 10.66
N VAL A 174 14.21 3.90 9.69
CA VAL A 174 14.18 3.42 8.31
C VAL A 174 15.29 2.40 8.13
N HIS A 175 14.94 1.23 7.60
CA HIS A 175 15.92 0.19 7.28
C HIS A 175 15.81 -0.20 5.81
N LEU A 176 16.89 0.04 5.07
CA LEU A 176 16.99 -0.23 3.65
C LEU A 176 17.54 -1.64 3.45
N ILE A 177 16.83 -2.44 2.66
CA ILE A 177 17.22 -3.82 2.34
C ILE A 177 17.43 -3.89 0.84
N ASP A 178 18.68 -4.13 0.44
CA ASP A 178 19.00 -4.53 -0.94
C ASP A 178 19.32 -6.03 -0.96
N SER A 179 18.83 -6.73 -1.99
CA SER A 179 19.05 -8.16 -2.16
C SER A 179 19.58 -8.43 -3.55
N TRP A 180 20.68 -9.18 -3.64
CA TRP A 180 21.19 -9.64 -4.92
C TRP A 180 20.90 -11.13 -5.09
N TYR A 181 20.51 -11.50 -6.31
CA TYR A 181 20.22 -12.88 -6.67
C TYR A 181 20.66 -13.10 -8.11
N LEU A 182 21.49 -14.12 -8.31
CA LEU A 182 21.62 -14.76 -9.62
C LEU A 182 20.67 -15.96 -9.58
N GLU A 183 19.72 -16.05 -10.51
CA GLU A 183 19.17 -17.38 -10.78
C GLU A 183 20.35 -18.27 -11.15
N PRO A 184 20.52 -19.45 -10.52
CA PRO A 184 21.52 -20.41 -10.97
C PRO A 184 21.05 -20.96 -12.32
N ILE A 185 21.28 -20.21 -13.40
CA ILE A 185 20.93 -20.62 -14.75
C ILE A 185 21.80 -21.83 -15.15
N VAL A 186 22.95 -22.06 -14.49
CA VAL A 186 23.75 -23.29 -14.62
C VAL A 186 24.71 -23.45 -13.42
N PRO A 187 24.97 -24.66 -12.90
CA PRO A 187 25.86 -24.89 -11.74
C PRO A 187 27.38 -24.60 -11.95
N SER A 188 27.79 -23.90 -13.02
CA SER A 188 29.16 -24.06 -13.57
C SER A 188 30.00 -22.79 -13.73
N TYR A 189 29.58 -21.62 -13.24
CA TYR A 189 30.32 -20.35 -13.44
C TYR A 189 30.57 -19.57 -12.15
N PRO A 190 31.57 -19.97 -11.33
CA PRO A 190 31.95 -19.24 -10.11
C PRO A 190 32.36 -17.77 -10.39
N GLU A 191 32.92 -17.49 -11.56
CA GLU A 191 33.31 -16.14 -12.01
C GLU A 191 32.11 -15.17 -12.09
N LEU A 192 30.93 -15.66 -12.49
CA LEU A 192 29.71 -14.84 -12.59
C LEU A 192 29.15 -14.51 -11.21
N ASP A 193 29.23 -15.43 -10.25
CA ASP A 193 28.82 -15.18 -8.86
C ASP A 193 29.73 -14.12 -8.21
N VAL A 194 31.05 -14.19 -8.44
CA VAL A 194 31.99 -13.16 -7.97
C VAL A 194 31.64 -11.79 -8.54
N ARG A 195 31.46 -11.69 -9.87
CA ARG A 195 31.11 -10.43 -10.53
C ARG A 195 29.80 -9.83 -10.01
N VAL A 196 28.73 -10.63 -9.90
CA VAL A 196 27.43 -10.12 -9.42
C VAL A 196 27.49 -9.71 -7.95
N ARG A 197 28.29 -10.42 -7.14
CA ARG A 197 28.55 -10.03 -5.75
C ARG A 197 29.33 -8.72 -5.65
N GLU A 198 30.32 -8.51 -6.52
CA GLU A 198 31.06 -7.25 -6.61
C GLU A 198 30.15 -6.10 -7.08
N GLU A 199 29.37 -6.29 -8.14
CA GLU A 199 28.39 -5.31 -8.62
C GLU A 199 27.36 -4.95 -7.52
N ALA A 200 26.86 -5.93 -6.77
CA ALA A 200 25.97 -5.69 -5.64
C ALA A 200 26.64 -4.89 -4.52
N ARG A 201 27.91 -5.19 -4.19
CA ARG A 201 28.69 -4.43 -3.20
C ARG A 201 28.96 -3.01 -3.66
N GLU A 202 29.30 -2.80 -4.92
CA GLU A 202 29.51 -1.48 -5.49
C GLU A 202 28.22 -0.65 -5.48
N ARG A 203 27.09 -1.25 -5.87
CA ARG A 203 25.77 -0.61 -5.76
C ARG A 203 25.47 -0.22 -4.32
N HIS A 204 25.70 -1.12 -3.37
CA HIS A 204 25.49 -0.86 -1.95
C HIS A 204 26.44 0.21 -1.38
N ALA A 205 27.70 0.25 -1.82
CA ALA A 205 28.65 1.29 -1.43
C ALA A 205 28.23 2.68 -1.96
N LYS A 206 27.81 2.75 -3.23
CA LYS A 206 27.24 3.97 -3.84
C LYS A 206 25.99 4.42 -3.08
N MET A 207 25.16 3.48 -2.66
CA MET A 207 23.98 3.75 -1.82
C MET A 207 24.36 4.42 -0.50
N ARG A 208 25.27 3.78 0.25
CA ARG A 208 25.72 4.28 1.55
C ARG A 208 26.27 5.70 1.44
N GLN A 209 27.12 5.96 0.45
CA GLN A 209 27.67 7.29 0.21
C GLN A 209 26.58 8.34 -0.03
N ARG A 210 25.51 8.01 -0.78
CA ARG A 210 24.37 8.93 -0.99
C ARG A 210 23.58 9.15 0.30
N LEU A 211 23.39 8.11 1.12
CA LEU A 211 22.68 8.24 2.40
C LEU A 211 23.42 9.14 3.39
N GLU A 212 24.76 9.06 3.43
CA GLU A 212 25.59 9.97 4.24
C GLU A 212 25.42 11.44 3.82
N GLN A 213 25.15 11.69 2.54
CA GLN A 213 24.91 13.04 2.01
C GLN A 213 23.50 13.55 2.28
N ILE A 214 22.55 12.66 2.61
CA ILE A 214 21.16 13.04 2.86
C ILE A 214 20.96 13.27 4.34
N SER A 215 20.64 14.51 4.67
CA SER A 215 20.09 14.82 6.00
C SER A 215 18.68 14.23 6.10
N ALA A 216 18.56 12.99 6.59
CA ALA A 216 17.27 12.38 6.93
C ALA A 216 16.63 13.00 8.20
N GLY A 217 17.11 14.19 8.62
CA GLY A 217 16.70 14.85 9.85
C GLY A 217 16.96 13.97 11.08
N THR A 218 15.93 13.78 11.90
CA THR A 218 15.97 13.00 13.16
C THR A 218 15.79 11.49 12.95
N VAL A 219 15.47 11.02 11.73
CA VAL A 219 15.22 9.59 11.48
C VAL A 219 16.54 8.85 11.32
N ARG A 220 16.74 7.79 12.11
CA ARG A 220 17.86 6.88 11.92
C ARG A 220 17.62 6.04 10.68
N VAL A 221 18.53 6.13 9.73
CA VAL A 221 18.55 5.28 8.53
C VAL A 221 19.66 4.25 8.70
N THR A 222 19.34 2.99 8.43
CA THR A 222 20.28 1.87 8.43
C THR A 222 20.11 1.06 7.16
N GLU A 223 21.14 0.34 6.75
CA GLU A 223 21.10 -0.47 5.54
C GLU A 223 21.63 -1.89 5.75
N SER A 224 21.13 -2.83 4.94
CA SER A 224 21.69 -4.17 4.84
C SER A 224 21.69 -4.69 3.41
N LEU A 225 22.73 -5.45 3.09
CA LEU A 225 22.86 -6.20 1.84
C LEU A 225 22.66 -7.68 2.15
N ALA A 226 21.77 -8.34 1.41
CA ALA A 226 21.52 -9.77 1.53
C ALA A 226 21.71 -10.49 0.20
N SER A 227 22.14 -11.75 0.26
CA SER A 227 22.12 -12.65 -0.89
C SER A 227 20.82 -13.47 -0.85
N GLY A 228 20.20 -13.68 -2.00
CA GLY A 228 18.99 -14.48 -2.14
C GLY A 228 17.85 -13.72 -2.82
N HIS A 229 16.81 -14.45 -3.20
CA HIS A 229 15.64 -13.88 -3.84
C HIS A 229 14.97 -12.85 -2.90
N ALA A 230 14.63 -11.66 -3.41
CA ALA A 230 14.11 -10.54 -2.61
C ALA A 230 12.94 -10.97 -1.70
N ARG A 231 12.01 -11.76 -2.24
CA ARG A 231 10.89 -12.34 -1.50
C ARG A 231 11.31 -13.06 -0.20
N ASP A 232 12.37 -13.89 -0.25
CA ASP A 232 12.77 -14.77 0.84
C ASP A 232 13.54 -13.95 1.89
N VAL A 233 14.38 -13.02 1.42
CA VAL A 233 15.08 -12.04 2.27
C VAL A 233 14.09 -11.20 3.06
N LEU A 234 13.08 -10.64 2.38
CA LEU A 234 12.08 -9.79 3.00
C LEU A 234 11.22 -10.60 3.99
N GLN A 235 10.75 -11.78 3.61
CA GLN A 235 9.96 -12.65 4.48
C GLN A 235 10.72 -13.01 5.77
N ALA A 236 12.02 -13.29 5.67
CA ALA A 236 12.85 -13.61 6.85
C ALA A 236 13.09 -12.40 7.76
N ARG A 237 13.02 -11.17 7.24
CA ARG A 237 13.37 -9.93 7.96
C ARG A 237 12.17 -9.13 8.47
N THR A 238 10.98 -9.31 7.88
CA THR A 238 9.75 -8.61 8.29
C THR A 238 9.15 -9.16 9.58
N ARG A 239 8.74 -8.24 10.47
CA ARG A 239 8.02 -8.49 11.72
C ARG A 239 6.62 -7.87 11.67
N SER A 240 5.77 -8.18 12.65
CA SER A 240 4.37 -7.73 12.64
C SER A 240 4.15 -6.22 12.81
N ARG A 241 5.13 -5.52 13.38
CA ARG A 241 5.13 -4.05 13.55
C ARG A 241 6.03 -3.31 12.58
N ASP A 242 6.55 -4.02 11.57
CA ASP A 242 7.25 -3.36 10.48
C ASP A 242 6.23 -2.79 9.48
N LEU A 243 6.70 -1.92 8.59
CA LEU A 243 5.99 -1.48 7.40
C LEU A 243 6.92 -1.63 6.21
N LEU A 244 6.54 -2.44 5.23
CA LEU A 244 7.35 -2.64 4.03
C LEU A 244 6.93 -1.65 2.95
N VAL A 245 7.87 -0.88 2.42
CA VAL A 245 7.66 0.13 1.39
C VAL A 245 8.43 -0.26 0.13
N LEU A 246 7.74 -0.30 -1.01
CA LEU A 246 8.28 -0.78 -2.27
C LEU A 246 7.96 0.21 -3.41
N PRO A 247 8.89 0.45 -4.34
CA PRO A 247 8.53 1.04 -5.62
C PRO A 247 7.77 0.03 -6.47
N TYR A 248 6.84 0.48 -7.31
CA TYR A 248 6.12 -0.39 -8.25
C TYR A 248 7.06 -1.28 -9.11
N ALA A 249 8.21 -0.75 -9.52
CA ALA A 249 9.21 -1.49 -10.31
C ALA A 249 9.77 -2.73 -9.59
N ALA A 250 9.77 -2.76 -8.25
CA ALA A 250 10.26 -3.89 -7.47
C ALA A 250 9.25 -5.05 -7.37
N LEU A 251 8.00 -4.87 -7.81
CA LEU A 251 6.96 -5.91 -7.69
C LEU A 251 7.26 -7.16 -8.50
N HIS A 252 7.96 -7.05 -9.63
CA HIS A 252 8.29 -8.20 -10.49
C HIS A 252 9.18 -9.24 -9.79
N HIS A 253 9.93 -8.85 -8.76
CA HIS A 253 10.84 -9.72 -8.01
C HIS A 253 10.29 -10.18 -6.66
N ILE A 254 9.07 -9.74 -6.31
CA ILE A 254 8.46 -9.99 -5.02
C ILE A 254 7.12 -10.68 -5.31
N SER A 255 7.16 -12.01 -5.47
CA SER A 255 5.94 -12.81 -5.41
C SER A 255 5.25 -12.47 -4.10
N PHE A 256 4.08 -11.85 -4.23
CA PHE A 256 3.49 -10.97 -3.23
C PHE A 256 3.51 -11.51 -1.80
N VAL A 257 3.99 -10.64 -0.92
CA VAL A 257 4.52 -10.87 0.43
C VAL A 257 3.56 -11.59 1.36
N HIS A 258 4.11 -12.59 2.08
CA HIS A 258 3.46 -13.28 3.18
C HIS A 258 3.26 -12.34 4.37
N GLY A 259 2.00 -12.19 4.78
CA GLY A 259 1.50 -11.17 5.69
C GLY A 259 1.94 -11.30 7.15
N ARG A 260 3.08 -10.70 7.47
CA ARG A 260 3.38 -10.27 8.85
C ARG A 260 3.14 -8.78 9.03
N CYS A 261 3.54 -7.96 8.07
CA CYS A 261 3.35 -6.51 8.10
C CYS A 261 2.49 -6.01 6.92
N PRO A 262 1.90 -4.80 7.04
CA PRO A 262 1.40 -4.06 5.89
C PRO A 262 2.50 -3.79 4.86
N VAL A 263 2.11 -3.73 3.59
CA VAL A 263 3.01 -3.40 2.46
C VAL A 263 2.46 -2.19 1.71
N VAL A 264 3.26 -1.14 1.57
CA VAL A 264 2.91 0.06 0.79
C VAL A 264 3.69 0.04 -0.51
N VAL A 265 2.97 0.14 -1.62
CA VAL A 265 3.54 0.23 -2.96
C VAL A 265 3.34 1.63 -3.49
N LEU A 266 4.44 2.27 -3.89
CA LEU A 266 4.39 3.57 -4.52
C LEU A 266 4.17 3.42 -6.02
N PRO A 267 3.27 4.22 -6.62
CA PRO A 267 3.11 4.26 -8.07
C PRO A 267 4.42 4.71 -8.73
N PRO A 268 4.65 4.37 -10.01
CA PRO A 268 5.81 4.88 -10.73
C PRO A 268 5.79 6.41 -10.75
N GLU A 269 6.96 7.02 -10.61
CA GLU A 269 7.09 8.47 -10.73
C GLU A 269 6.64 8.89 -12.12
N VAL A 270 5.65 9.78 -12.19
CA VAL A 270 5.30 10.45 -13.43
C VAL A 270 6.34 11.55 -13.63
N PRO A 271 7.20 11.48 -14.67
CA PRO A 271 8.11 12.58 -14.95
C PRO A 271 7.29 13.86 -15.16
N ALA A 272 7.78 14.97 -14.63
CA ALA A 272 7.08 16.27 -14.54
C ALA A 272 6.57 16.86 -15.87
N THR A 273 6.77 16.18 -16.99
CA THR A 273 6.48 16.61 -18.36
C THR A 273 5.31 15.87 -19.03
N ALA A 274 4.58 14.99 -18.34
CA ALA A 274 3.38 14.40 -18.92
C ALA A 274 2.28 15.46 -19.06
N PRO A 275 1.76 15.76 -20.27
CA PRO A 275 0.71 16.74 -20.44
C PRO A 275 -0.56 16.26 -19.72
N VAL A 276 -0.95 16.99 -18.69
CA VAL A 276 -2.26 16.84 -18.05
C VAL A 276 -3.29 17.36 -19.05
N GLY A 277 -3.86 16.46 -19.86
CA GLY A 277 -5.04 16.78 -20.66
C GLY A 277 -6.18 17.25 -19.74
N PRO A 278 -7.04 18.18 -20.20
CA PRO A 278 -8.08 18.74 -19.34
C PRO A 278 -9.02 17.62 -18.89
N ALA A 279 -8.96 17.29 -17.60
CA ALA A 279 -9.95 16.44 -16.96
C ALA A 279 -11.25 17.24 -16.89
N THR A 280 -12.18 16.98 -17.80
CA THR A 280 -13.58 17.37 -17.64
C THR A 280 -14.12 16.64 -16.42
N VAL A 281 -14.17 17.35 -15.30
CA VAL A 281 -14.87 16.94 -14.09
C VAL A 281 -16.35 17.02 -14.40
N THR A 282 -16.96 15.89 -14.72
CA THR A 282 -18.41 15.74 -14.62
C THR A 282 -18.68 15.23 -13.21
N GLU A 283 -19.11 16.12 -12.32
CA GLU A 283 -19.61 15.74 -11.00
C GLU A 283 -20.71 14.67 -11.17
N PRO A 284 -20.59 13.47 -10.57
CA PRO A 284 -21.72 12.57 -10.47
C PRO A 284 -22.71 13.17 -9.47
N ALA A 285 -23.97 13.27 -9.89
CA ALA A 285 -25.07 13.81 -9.10
C ALA A 285 -25.11 13.22 -7.69
N SER A 286 -24.83 14.07 -6.71
CA SER A 286 -24.89 13.76 -5.29
C SER A 286 -26.36 13.57 -4.87
N SER A 287 -26.82 12.32 -4.75
CA SER A 287 -28.05 12.04 -4.00
C SER A 287 -27.68 11.87 -2.53
N VAL A 288 -27.50 12.99 -1.83
CA VAL A 288 -27.55 13.00 -0.36
C VAL A 288 -28.99 12.68 0.03
N VAL A 289 -29.22 11.50 0.60
CA VAL A 289 -30.50 11.18 1.23
C VAL A 289 -30.40 11.65 2.68
N PRO A 290 -31.16 12.67 3.11
CA PRO A 290 -31.19 13.06 4.52
C PRO A 290 -31.94 11.99 5.33
N LEU A 291 -31.35 11.56 6.45
CA LEU A 291 -32.07 10.75 7.43
C LEU A 291 -33.11 11.63 8.14
N VAL A 292 -34.39 11.26 8.00
CA VAL A 292 -35.49 11.65 8.89
C VAL A 292 -36.15 10.36 9.36
#